data_AF-A0A2I0TKS7-F1
#
_entry.id   AF-A0A2I0TKS7-F1
#
_cell.length_a   1.000
_cell.length_b   1.000
_cell.length_c   1.000
_cell.angle_alpha   90.00
_cell.angle_beta   90.00
_cell.angle_gamma   90.00
#
_symmetry.space_group_name_H-M   'P 1'
#
loop_
_entity.id
_entity.type
_entity.pdbx_description
1 polymer ?
#
loop_
_entity_poly.entity_id
_entity_poly.type
_entity_poly.pdbx_seq_one_letter_code
_entity_poly.pdbx_strand_id
1 'polypeptide(L)'
;MDKGLHFTFRVITTVLLLRGSSQAGTTRNDDAVVKGNDLRGPGEGLPTLTVTTILEDPYVMVRSAELEGYCIDLLKALASMLHFSYRVKVVGDGQYGAVSSTGNWTGMIGEILRREADIAVAPLTVTSAREEVISFTAPFLQTGIGILLRKDTVSQEMSFFHFLAPFSKETWTGLLFAYVLTCFCLFLVARKELSDKRKDA
;
A
#
# COMPACT_ATOMS: atom_id res chain seq x y z
N MET A 1 -6.94 40.86 12.14
CA MET A 1 -5.58 41.06 11.60
C MET A 1 -4.78 39.75 11.75
N ASP A 2 -5.32 38.60 11.29
CA ASP A 2 -4.77 37.30 11.69
C ASP A 2 -5.01 36.15 10.69
N LYS A 3 -5.08 36.45 9.39
CA LYS A 3 -5.16 35.43 8.32
C LYS A 3 -3.81 35.26 7.59
N GLY A 4 -2.99 36.31 7.57
CA GLY A 4 -1.65 36.28 6.98
C GLY A 4 -0.64 35.49 7.82
N LEU A 5 -0.74 35.55 9.16
CA LEU A 5 0.19 34.87 10.08
C LEU A 5 -0.02 33.35 10.09
N HIS A 6 -1.28 32.91 10.00
CA HIS A 6 -1.62 31.48 9.93
C HIS A 6 -1.23 30.85 8.58
N PHE A 7 -1.24 31.64 7.48
CA PHE A 7 -0.78 31.18 6.17
C PHE A 7 0.74 31.10 6.09
N THR A 8 1.46 32.09 6.65
CA THR A 8 2.92 32.06 6.74
C THR A 8 3.41 30.93 7.65
N PHE A 9 2.73 30.63 8.75
CA PHE A 9 3.11 29.50 9.62
C PHE A 9 2.91 28.15 8.92
N ARG A 10 1.81 27.94 8.18
CA ARG A 10 1.59 26.70 7.43
C ARG A 10 2.60 26.51 6.28
N VAL A 11 2.94 27.58 5.56
CA VAL A 11 3.93 27.50 4.47
C VAL A 11 5.33 27.23 5.04
N ILE A 12 5.71 27.86 6.15
CA ILE A 12 7.01 27.61 6.82
C ILE A 12 7.08 26.19 7.38
N THR A 13 6.02 25.65 7.98
CA THR A 13 5.99 24.26 8.44
C THR A 13 6.05 23.26 7.29
N THR A 14 5.37 23.50 6.16
CA THR A 14 5.44 22.61 4.99
C THR A 14 6.81 22.67 4.31
N VAL A 15 7.47 23.84 4.26
CA VAL A 15 8.84 23.96 3.73
C VAL A 15 9.88 23.35 4.67
N LEU A 16 9.69 23.41 6.00
CA LEU A 16 10.56 22.73 6.96
C LEU A 16 10.37 21.20 6.94
N LEU A 17 9.14 20.70 6.74
CA LEU A 17 8.89 19.26 6.61
C LEU A 17 9.36 18.70 5.26
N LEU A 18 9.34 19.49 4.18
CA LEU A 18 9.90 19.10 2.87
C LEU A 18 11.43 19.19 2.80
N ARG A 19 12.06 19.95 3.69
CA ARG A 19 13.53 20.02 3.82
C ARG A 19 14.09 18.92 4.74
N GLY A 20 13.23 18.21 5.48
CA GLY A 20 13.59 17.10 6.36
C GLY A 20 13.62 15.71 5.69
N SER A 21 13.16 15.58 4.44
CA SER A 21 13.13 14.31 3.70
C SER A 21 14.15 14.24 2.56
N SER A 22 15.27 14.97 2.68
CA SER A 22 16.38 14.94 1.72
C SER A 22 17.70 14.75 2.44
N GLN A 23 17.84 13.61 3.12
CA GLN A 23 19.10 12.89 3.32
C GLN A 23 18.81 11.42 3.59
N ALA A 24 18.92 10.59 2.56
CA ALA A 24 19.33 9.20 2.67
C ALA A 24 19.94 8.77 1.33
N GLY A 25 20.96 9.51 0.89
CA GLY A 25 21.93 9.00 -0.07
C GLY A 25 23.20 8.70 0.69
N THR A 26 23.55 7.41 0.79
CA THR A 26 24.91 6.90 0.74
C THR A 26 24.83 5.38 0.68
N THR A 27 25.31 4.86 -0.43
CA THR A 27 25.83 3.50 -0.61
C THR A 27 26.66 3.12 0.61
N ARG A 28 26.07 2.34 1.52
CA ARG A 28 26.85 1.58 2.49
C ARG A 28 26.79 0.13 2.01
N ASN A 29 27.83 -0.20 1.25
CA ASN A 29 28.19 -1.54 0.82
C ASN A 29 28.67 -2.32 2.07
N ASP A 30 27.78 -2.43 3.06
CA ASP A 30 27.99 -3.27 4.23
C ASP A 30 27.37 -4.60 3.84
N ASP A 31 28.19 -5.50 3.29
CA ASP A 31 27.81 -6.88 3.03
C ASP A 31 27.27 -7.48 4.34
N ALA A 32 25.94 -7.52 4.48
CA ALA A 32 25.28 -8.23 5.56
C ALA A 32 25.42 -9.73 5.28
N VAL A 33 26.62 -10.25 5.53
CA VAL A 33 26.93 -11.68 5.40
C VAL A 33 26.23 -12.40 6.54
N VAL A 34 24.99 -12.82 6.32
CA VAL A 34 24.37 -13.85 7.14
C VAL A 34 25.11 -15.15 6.84
N LYS A 35 26.07 -15.50 7.72
CA LYS A 35 26.69 -16.83 7.73
C LYS A 35 25.65 -17.81 8.26
N GLY A 36 25.15 -18.69 7.38
CA GLY A 36 24.35 -19.84 7.80
C GLY A 36 25.13 -20.66 8.83
N ASN A 37 24.45 -21.16 9.86
CA ASN A 37 25.04 -21.89 10.99
C ASN A 37 26.15 -22.88 10.56
N ASP A 38 27.39 -22.58 10.96
CA ASP A 38 28.53 -23.49 10.90
C ASP A 38 28.34 -24.64 11.92
N LEU A 39 27.48 -25.61 11.61
CA LEU A 39 27.25 -26.80 12.44
C LEU A 39 28.21 -27.98 12.11
N ARG A 40 29.32 -27.73 11.42
CA ARG A 40 30.35 -28.75 11.17
C ARG A 40 31.74 -28.17 11.38
N GLY A 41 32.59 -28.93 12.08
CA GLY A 41 33.98 -28.58 12.37
C GLY A 41 34.84 -28.37 11.11
N PRO A 42 36.11 -27.98 11.27
CA PRO A 42 36.99 -27.61 10.17
C PRO A 42 37.38 -28.84 9.37
N GLY A 43 36.64 -29.12 8.30
CA GLY A 43 36.92 -30.22 7.39
C GLY A 43 35.70 -30.58 6.58
N GLU A 44 35.57 -29.96 5.39
CA GLU A 44 35.13 -30.51 4.10
C GLU A 44 34.79 -29.31 3.20
N GLY A 45 35.54 -29.13 2.11
CA GLY A 45 35.48 -27.97 1.20
C GLY A 45 34.23 -27.93 0.31
N LEU A 46 33.05 -27.97 0.91
CA LEU A 46 31.79 -27.85 0.18
C LEU A 46 31.66 -26.43 -0.43
N PRO A 47 31.26 -26.32 -1.71
CA PRO A 47 31.08 -25.02 -2.35
C PRO A 47 29.98 -24.24 -1.61
N THR A 48 30.32 -23.04 -1.13
CA THR A 48 29.35 -22.13 -0.52
C THR A 48 28.62 -21.37 -1.62
N LEU A 49 27.31 -21.54 -1.71
CA LEU A 49 26.49 -20.87 -2.72
C LEU A 49 26.34 -19.38 -2.40
N THR A 50 26.54 -18.54 -3.40
CA THR A 50 26.29 -17.09 -3.30
C THR A 50 24.85 -16.81 -3.69
N VAL A 51 24.07 -16.28 -2.75
CA VAL A 51 22.65 -15.97 -2.92
C VAL A 51 22.48 -14.47 -3.06
N THR A 52 21.92 -14.02 -4.18
CA THR A 52 21.52 -12.62 -4.33
C THR A 52 20.06 -12.42 -3.90
N THR A 53 19.78 -11.30 -3.26
CA THR A 53 18.45 -10.92 -2.80
C THR A 53 18.23 -9.42 -2.88
N ILE A 54 17.02 -8.96 -2.63
CA ILE A 54 16.64 -7.55 -2.62
C ILE A 54 15.92 -7.21 -1.32
N LEU A 55 16.14 -6.02 -0.78
CA LEU A 55 15.44 -5.54 0.42
C LEU A 55 14.00 -5.16 0.03
N GLU A 56 13.04 -5.89 0.56
CA GLU A 56 11.61 -5.71 0.29
C GLU A 56 10.80 -6.25 1.48
N ASP A 57 10.06 -5.39 2.16
CA ASP A 57 9.22 -5.80 3.29
C ASP A 57 7.99 -6.58 2.78
N PRO A 58 7.56 -7.67 3.44
CA PRO A 58 8.13 -8.35 4.61
C PRO A 58 9.06 -9.53 4.25
N TYR A 59 9.57 -9.57 3.02
CA TYR A 59 10.31 -10.71 2.47
C TYR A 59 11.78 -10.73 2.90
N VAL A 60 12.46 -9.59 2.83
CA VAL A 60 13.83 -9.40 3.30
C VAL A 60 13.96 -8.00 3.86
N MET A 61 14.34 -7.93 5.12
CA MET A 61 14.43 -6.72 5.92
C MET A 61 15.74 -6.73 6.69
N VAL A 62 16.26 -5.55 7.01
CA VAL A 62 17.43 -5.42 7.89
C VAL A 62 16.96 -5.10 9.29
N ARG A 63 17.28 -5.95 10.26
CA ARG A 63 17.03 -5.71 11.69
C ARG A 63 18.30 -5.91 12.50
N SER A 64 18.68 -4.90 13.26
CA SER A 64 19.89 -4.96 14.10
C SER A 64 21.16 -5.38 13.33
N ALA A 65 21.28 -4.93 12.07
CA ALA A 65 22.35 -5.27 11.12
C ALA A 65 22.36 -6.73 10.60
N GLU A 66 21.31 -7.51 10.85
CA GLU A 66 21.10 -8.84 10.26
C GLU A 66 19.93 -8.84 9.27
N LEU A 67 20.00 -9.71 8.27
CA LEU A 67 18.89 -9.92 7.33
C LEU A 67 17.87 -10.88 7.95
N GLU A 68 16.61 -10.48 7.96
CA GLU A 68 15.45 -11.27 8.39
C GLU A 68 14.31 -11.16 7.37
N GLY A 69 13.28 -12.00 7.51
CA GLY A 69 12.09 -11.96 6.64
C GLY A 69 11.79 -13.31 6.00
N TYR A 70 10.64 -13.37 5.33
CA TYR A 70 10.10 -14.62 4.78
C TYR A 70 11.09 -15.36 3.86
N CYS A 71 11.77 -14.64 2.95
CA CYS A 71 12.71 -15.25 2.01
C CYS A 71 13.99 -15.75 2.70
N ILE A 72 14.41 -15.08 3.79
CA ILE A 72 15.56 -15.51 4.58
C ILE A 72 15.25 -16.79 5.34
N ASP A 73 14.07 -16.88 5.96
CA ASP A 73 13.65 -18.06 6.69
C ASP A 73 13.40 -19.25 5.77
N LEU A 74 12.84 -19.00 4.57
CA LEU A 74 12.73 -20.01 3.52
C LEU A 74 14.11 -20.54 3.11
N LEU A 75 15.09 -19.65 2.87
CA LEU A 75 16.45 -20.05 2.52
C LEU A 75 17.12 -20.88 3.62
N LYS A 76 16.96 -20.49 4.89
CA LYS A 76 17.45 -21.26 6.06
C LYS A 76 16.84 -22.67 6.09
N ALA A 77 15.52 -22.78 5.88
CA ALA A 77 14.85 -24.08 5.85
C ALA A 77 15.35 -24.95 4.68
N LEU A 78 15.49 -24.39 3.49
CA LEU A 78 16.03 -25.09 2.32
C LEU A 78 17.47 -25.56 2.54
N ALA A 79 18.32 -24.71 3.10
CA ALA A 79 19.71 -25.05 3.44
C ALA A 79 19.79 -26.19 4.46
N SER A 80 18.90 -26.19 5.46
CA SER A 80 18.80 -27.28 6.43
C SER A 80 18.33 -28.59 5.81
N MET A 81 17.39 -28.55 4.85
CA MET A 81 16.82 -29.74 4.22
C MET A 81 17.75 -30.35 3.16
N LEU A 82 18.45 -29.51 2.40
CA LEU A 82 19.29 -29.90 1.29
C LEU A 82 20.79 -29.96 1.66
N HIS A 83 21.14 -29.59 2.89
CA HIS A 83 22.48 -29.65 3.45
C HIS A 83 23.54 -28.84 2.67
N PHE A 84 23.20 -27.62 2.23
CA PHE A 84 24.15 -26.71 1.58
C PHE A 84 24.50 -25.52 2.46
N SER A 85 25.71 -24.99 2.26
CA SER A 85 26.18 -23.74 2.86
C SER A 85 25.96 -22.58 1.88
N TYR A 86 25.64 -21.40 2.41
CA TYR A 86 25.36 -20.23 1.58
C TYR A 86 25.88 -18.93 2.20
N ARG A 87 26.08 -17.92 1.35
CA ARG A 87 26.24 -16.52 1.75
C ARG A 87 25.23 -15.67 1.02
N VAL A 88 24.54 -14.81 1.77
CA VAL A 88 23.56 -13.88 1.20
C VAL A 88 24.25 -12.55 0.92
N LYS A 89 23.96 -11.97 -0.24
CA LYS A 89 24.29 -10.59 -0.59
C LYS A 89 23.04 -9.87 -1.09
N VAL A 90 22.98 -8.58 -0.84
CA VAL A 90 21.94 -7.71 -1.40
C VAL A 90 22.40 -7.25 -2.78
N VAL A 91 21.48 -7.24 -3.75
CA VAL A 91 21.74 -6.79 -5.12
C VAL A 91 22.27 -5.36 -5.14
N GLY A 92 23.35 -5.13 -5.89
CA GLY A 92 24.09 -3.88 -5.82
C GLY A 92 23.33 -2.65 -6.32
N ASP A 93 22.45 -2.81 -7.31
CA ASP A 93 21.69 -1.72 -7.93
C ASP A 93 20.25 -1.58 -7.41
N GLY A 94 19.84 -2.45 -6.48
CA GLY A 94 18.48 -2.46 -5.92
C GLY A 94 17.39 -2.87 -6.91
N GLN A 95 17.73 -3.52 -8.03
CA GLN A 95 16.76 -3.89 -9.07
C GLN A 95 16.57 -5.41 -9.18
N TYR A 96 15.35 -5.84 -9.52
CA TYR A 96 15.07 -7.25 -9.82
C TYR A 96 15.79 -7.72 -11.08
N GLY A 97 15.84 -6.85 -12.08
CA GLY A 97 16.47 -7.08 -13.36
C GLY A 97 15.53 -6.83 -14.53
N ALA A 98 16.03 -6.01 -15.45
CA ALA A 98 15.40 -5.62 -16.70
C ALA A 98 16.47 -5.51 -17.79
N VAL A 99 16.03 -5.56 -19.05
CA VAL A 99 16.91 -5.33 -20.19
C VAL A 99 17.22 -3.83 -20.28
N SER A 100 18.50 -3.49 -20.15
CA SER A 100 19.01 -2.12 -20.32
C SER A 100 18.93 -1.69 -21.79
N SER A 101 19.10 -0.40 -22.07
CA SER A 101 19.19 0.14 -23.43
C SER A 101 20.33 -0.46 -24.24
N THR A 102 21.36 -0.99 -23.57
CA THR A 102 22.50 -1.69 -24.18
C THR A 102 22.21 -3.17 -24.49
N GLY A 103 21.02 -3.68 -24.16
CA GLY A 103 20.64 -5.08 -24.32
C GLY A 103 21.08 -6.01 -23.19
N ASN A 104 21.84 -5.50 -22.21
CA ASN A 104 22.29 -6.29 -21.05
C ASN A 104 21.26 -6.29 -19.92
N TRP A 105 21.17 -7.39 -19.18
CA TRP A 105 20.34 -7.49 -17.99
C TRP A 105 20.99 -6.80 -16.78
N THR A 106 20.19 -6.00 -16.07
CA THR A 106 20.54 -5.38 -14.79
C THR A 106 20.05 -6.21 -13.61
N GLY A 107 20.27 -5.73 -12.38
CA GLY A 107 19.67 -6.33 -11.18
C GLY A 107 20.12 -7.74 -10.88
N MET A 108 19.30 -8.43 -10.08
CA MET A 108 19.54 -9.81 -9.69
C MET A 108 19.70 -10.73 -10.90
N ILE A 109 18.87 -10.58 -11.95
CA ILE A 109 19.02 -11.35 -13.20
C ILE A 109 20.41 -11.14 -13.80
N GLY A 110 20.86 -9.88 -13.88
CA GLY A 110 22.18 -9.54 -14.38
C GLY A 110 23.32 -10.16 -13.54
N GLU A 111 23.20 -10.16 -12.21
CA GLU A 111 24.19 -10.77 -11.32
C GLU A 111 24.31 -12.29 -11.55
N ILE A 112 23.18 -12.98 -11.77
CA ILE A 112 23.18 -14.41 -12.11
C ILE A 112 23.86 -14.65 -13.46
N LEU A 113 23.52 -13.87 -14.49
CA LEU A 113 24.13 -14.01 -15.82
C LEU A 113 25.63 -13.72 -15.83
N ARG A 114 26.08 -12.75 -15.03
CA ARG A 114 27.50 -12.42 -14.83
C ARG A 114 28.22 -13.37 -13.88
N ARG A 115 27.53 -14.37 -13.32
CA ARG A 115 28.05 -15.34 -12.33
C ARG A 115 28.59 -14.68 -11.06
N GLU A 116 28.02 -13.54 -10.70
CA GLU A 116 28.28 -12.85 -9.42
C GLU A 116 27.44 -13.44 -8.29
N ALA A 117 26.41 -14.21 -8.62
CA ALA A 117 25.57 -14.99 -7.72
C ALA A 117 25.23 -16.34 -8.38
N ASP A 118 25.02 -17.36 -7.55
CA ASP A 118 24.66 -18.72 -8.00
C ASP A 118 23.14 -18.89 -8.06
N ILE A 119 22.42 -18.34 -7.07
CA ILE A 119 20.96 -18.37 -7.00
C ILE A 119 20.41 -17.01 -6.54
N ALA A 120 19.17 -16.72 -6.94
CA ALA A 120 18.44 -15.55 -6.47
C ALA A 120 17.24 -16.00 -5.61
N VAL A 121 17.13 -15.46 -4.41
CA VAL A 121 15.99 -15.76 -3.50
C VAL A 121 15.34 -14.43 -3.13
N ALA A 122 14.18 -14.16 -3.72
CA ALA A 122 13.45 -12.91 -3.61
C ALA A 122 11.98 -13.11 -4.06
N PRO A 123 11.07 -12.16 -3.78
CA PRO A 123 9.73 -12.11 -4.39
C PRO A 123 9.82 -11.73 -5.89
N LEU A 124 10.50 -12.54 -6.69
CA LEU A 124 10.77 -12.29 -8.10
C LEU A 124 9.66 -12.90 -8.98
N THR A 125 8.94 -12.05 -9.71
CA THR A 125 7.92 -12.50 -10.66
C THR A 125 8.55 -13.26 -11.83
N VAL A 126 8.03 -14.46 -12.09
CA VAL A 126 8.35 -15.27 -13.28
C VAL A 126 7.71 -14.62 -14.50
N THR A 127 8.51 -14.28 -15.50
CA THR A 127 8.05 -13.71 -16.77
C THR A 127 8.77 -14.39 -17.93
N SER A 128 8.13 -14.46 -19.10
CA SER A 128 8.71 -15.11 -20.29
C SER A 128 10.08 -14.54 -20.69
N ALA A 129 10.25 -13.21 -20.63
CA ALA A 129 11.54 -12.57 -20.94
C ALA A 129 12.66 -12.99 -19.97
N ARG A 130 12.33 -13.26 -18.71
CA ARG A 130 13.31 -13.72 -17.71
C ARG A 130 13.61 -15.21 -17.87
N GLU A 131 12.60 -16.02 -18.18
CA GLU A 131 12.75 -17.47 -18.41
C GLU A 131 13.62 -17.80 -19.64
N GLU A 132 13.71 -16.90 -20.61
CA GLU A 132 14.58 -17.07 -21.77
C GLU A 132 16.07 -17.08 -21.40
N VAL A 133 16.44 -16.39 -20.31
CA VAL A 133 17.85 -16.20 -19.92
C VAL A 133 18.23 -16.94 -18.63
N ILE A 134 17.27 -17.25 -17.76
CA ILE A 134 17.50 -17.99 -16.52
C ILE A 134 16.42 -19.04 -16.28
N SER A 135 16.76 -20.10 -15.56
CA SER A 135 15.80 -21.11 -15.12
C SER A 135 15.14 -20.71 -13.81
N PHE A 136 13.83 -20.95 -13.69
CA PHE A 136 13.07 -20.74 -12.47
C PHE A 136 12.65 -22.07 -11.83
N THR A 137 12.39 -22.05 -10.52
CA THR A 137 11.68 -23.12 -9.82
C THR A 137 10.17 -22.97 -10.00
N ALA A 138 9.41 -23.95 -9.49
CA ALA A 138 7.98 -23.75 -9.31
C ALA A 138 7.73 -22.51 -8.40
N PRO A 139 6.76 -21.63 -8.74
CA PRO A 139 6.41 -20.50 -7.89
C PRO A 139 5.97 -20.96 -6.50
N PHE A 140 6.52 -20.38 -5.44
CA PHE A 140 6.17 -20.71 -4.04
C PHE A 140 5.09 -19.78 -3.46
N LEU A 141 4.80 -18.66 -4.13
CA LEU A 141 3.72 -17.75 -3.80
C LEU A 141 2.91 -17.43 -5.06
N GLN A 142 1.59 -17.48 -4.94
CA GLN A 142 0.67 -17.05 -5.98
C GLN A 142 0.07 -15.70 -5.57
N THR A 143 0.63 -14.61 -6.10
CA THR A 143 0.12 -13.25 -5.88
C THR A 143 -0.70 -12.79 -7.08
N GLY A 144 -1.84 -12.15 -6.82
CA GLY A 144 -2.66 -11.51 -7.85
C GLY A 144 -2.57 -9.99 -7.81
N ILE A 145 -2.94 -9.33 -8.90
CA ILE A 145 -3.07 -7.86 -8.95
C ILE A 145 -4.30 -7.46 -8.14
N GLY A 146 -4.13 -6.61 -7.13
CA GLY A 146 -5.20 -6.03 -6.34
C GLY A 146 -5.22 -4.50 -6.47
N ILE A 147 -6.41 -3.90 -6.46
CA ILE A 147 -6.55 -2.44 -6.40
C ILE A 147 -6.77 -2.05 -4.94
N LEU A 148 -5.83 -1.29 -4.38
CA LEU A 148 -5.97 -0.74 -3.04
C LEU A 148 -6.65 0.63 -3.15
N LEU A 149 -7.93 0.72 -2.74
CA LEU A 149 -8.59 1.99 -2.53
C LEU A 149 -8.48 2.38 -1.06
N ARG A 150 -8.18 3.64 -0.79
CA ARG A 150 -8.41 4.20 0.53
C ARG A 150 -9.89 3.98 0.81
N LYS A 151 -10.21 3.48 2.01
CA LYS A 151 -11.57 3.57 2.54
C LYS A 151 -11.87 5.05 2.76
N ASP A 152 -12.33 5.71 1.72
CA ASP A 152 -13.04 6.96 1.84
C ASP A 152 -14.24 6.73 2.75
N THR A 153 -14.60 7.79 3.48
CA THR A 153 -15.68 7.88 4.46
C THR A 153 -17.06 7.70 3.82
N VAL A 154 -17.24 6.66 3.01
CA VAL A 154 -18.50 6.22 2.40
C VAL A 154 -19.33 5.39 3.38
N SER A 155 -18.75 5.04 4.53
CA SER A 155 -19.52 4.91 5.78
C SER A 155 -19.76 6.30 6.38
N GLN A 156 -20.12 7.29 5.56
CA GLN A 156 -20.85 8.45 6.05
C GLN A 156 -22.16 7.82 6.51
N GLU A 157 -22.26 7.63 7.82
CA GLU A 157 -23.48 7.43 8.61
C GLU A 157 -24.70 7.44 7.69
N MET A 158 -25.29 6.26 7.42
CA MET A 158 -26.59 6.18 6.75
C MET A 158 -27.59 6.96 7.61
N SER A 159 -27.60 8.28 7.43
CA SER A 159 -28.41 9.18 8.21
C SER A 159 -29.84 8.80 7.89
N PHE A 160 -30.62 8.51 8.93
CA PHE A 160 -32.02 8.07 8.79
C PHE A 160 -32.86 8.99 7.89
N PHE A 161 -32.41 10.23 7.67
CA PHE A 161 -33.06 11.25 6.84
C PHE A 161 -32.54 11.32 5.39
N HIS A 162 -31.75 10.34 4.92
CA HIS A 162 -31.28 10.32 3.53
C HIS A 162 -32.43 10.31 2.51
N PHE A 163 -33.62 9.82 2.90
CA PHE A 163 -34.82 9.89 2.05
C PHE A 163 -35.36 11.32 1.87
N LEU A 164 -35.01 12.28 2.75
CA LEU A 164 -35.38 13.70 2.64
C LEU A 164 -34.39 14.50 1.77
N ALA A 165 -33.23 13.92 1.45
CA ALA A 165 -32.19 14.53 0.63
C ALA A 165 -32.60 14.99 -0.78
N PRO A 166 -33.55 14.35 -1.51
CA PRO A 166 -33.90 14.82 -2.85
C PRO A 166 -34.60 16.19 -2.87
N PHE A 167 -35.11 16.68 -1.72
CA PHE A 167 -35.79 17.97 -1.63
C PHE A 167 -35.06 18.93 -0.70
N SER A 168 -34.97 20.20 -1.11
CA SER A 168 -34.36 21.25 -0.30
C SER A 168 -35.17 21.51 0.98
N LYS A 169 -34.49 21.97 2.03
CA LYS A 169 -35.10 22.48 3.27
C LYS A 169 -36.25 23.47 3.00
N GLU A 170 -36.09 24.29 1.96
CA GLU A 170 -37.07 25.30 1.56
C GLU A 170 -38.39 24.67 1.11
N THR A 171 -38.32 23.59 0.34
CA THR A 171 -39.49 22.83 -0.12
C THR A 171 -40.25 22.23 1.06
N TRP A 172 -39.53 21.65 2.02
CA TRP A 172 -40.14 21.08 3.23
C TRP A 172 -40.83 22.14 4.10
N THR A 173 -40.18 23.30 4.29
CA THR A 173 -40.81 24.42 5.01
C THR A 173 -42.00 25.01 4.27
N GLY A 174 -41.93 25.08 2.94
CA GLY A 174 -43.03 25.55 2.09
C GLY A 174 -44.24 24.62 2.15
N LEU A 175 -44.02 23.30 2.14
CA LEU A 175 -45.07 22.29 2.31
C LEU A 175 -45.77 22.45 3.65
N LEU A 176 -45.01 22.64 4.74
CA LEU A 176 -45.57 22.87 6.08
C LEU A 176 -46.44 24.15 6.12
N PHE A 177 -45.96 25.24 5.52
CA PHE A 177 -46.71 26.50 5.47
C PHE A 177 -47.99 26.38 4.63
N ALA A 178 -47.92 25.76 3.46
CA ALA A 178 -49.07 25.54 2.59
C ALA A 178 -50.14 24.67 3.28
N TYR A 179 -49.71 23.65 4.04
CA TYR A 179 -50.61 22.80 4.83
C TYR A 179 -51.38 23.61 5.89
N VAL A 180 -50.68 24.41 6.70
CA VAL A 180 -51.30 25.26 7.74
C VAL A 180 -52.24 26.29 7.12
N LEU A 181 -51.84 26.95 6.03
CA LEU A 181 -52.69 27.91 5.33
C LEU A 181 -53.98 27.26 4.81
N THR A 182 -53.88 26.06 4.24
CA THR A 182 -55.04 25.31 3.75
C THR A 182 -56.00 24.96 4.88
N CYS A 183 -55.48 24.45 6.01
CA CYS A 183 -56.28 24.18 7.20
C CYS A 183 -56.97 25.44 7.73
N PHE A 184 -56.28 26.58 7.73
CA PHE A 184 -56.84 27.86 8.16
C PHE A 184 -57.97 28.33 7.23
N CYS A 185 -57.78 28.26 5.91
CA CYS A 185 -58.81 28.59 4.93
C CYS A 185 -60.06 27.72 5.10
N LEU A 186 -59.88 26.40 5.25
CA LEU A 186 -61.00 25.47 5.49
C LEU A 186 -61.74 25.79 6.79
N PHE A 187 -61.02 26.15 7.86
CA PHE A 187 -61.64 26.56 9.12
C PHE A 187 -62.50 27.82 8.96
N LEU A 188 -62.03 28.82 8.22
CA LEU A 188 -62.80 30.03 7.95
C LEU A 188 -64.07 29.74 7.13
N VAL A 189 -63.97 28.91 6.10
CA VAL A 189 -65.11 28.51 5.27
C VAL A 189 -66.12 27.74 6.11
N ALA A 190 -65.70 26.72 6.86
CA ALA A 190 -66.58 25.97 7.74
C ALA A 190 -67.27 26.87 8.78
N ARG A 191 -66.54 27.83 9.36
CA ARG A 191 -67.13 28.80 10.30
C ARG A 191 -68.14 29.73 9.62
N LYS A 192 -67.87 30.16 8.38
CA LYS A 192 -68.80 31.00 7.59
C LYS A 192 -70.07 30.23 7.24
N GLU A 193 -69.94 28.99 6.77
CA GLU A 193 -71.08 28.14 6.42
C GLU A 193 -71.95 27.78 7.64
N LEU A 194 -71.33 27.49 8.80
CA LEU A 194 -72.06 27.28 10.04
C LEU A 194 -72.76 28.55 10.56
N SER A 195 -72.19 29.73 10.30
CA SER A 195 -72.82 31.01 10.64
C SER A 195 -73.99 31.36 9.73
N ASP A 196 -73.98 30.88 8.48
CA ASP A 196 -75.04 31.11 7.50
C ASP A 196 -76.25 30.22 7.80
N LYS A 197 -76.02 28.92 8.04
CA LYS A 197 -77.07 27.98 8.49
C LYS A 197 -77.73 28.36 9.82
N ARG A 198 -77.09 29.19 10.65
CA ARG A 198 -77.66 29.72 11.90
C ARG A 198 -78.51 30.98 11.69
N LYS A 199 -78.36 31.68 10.56
CA LYS A 199 -79.19 32.87 10.22
C LYS A 199 -80.48 32.50 9.50
N ASP A 200 -80.51 31.36 8.83
CA ASP A 200 -81.67 30.84 8.09
C ASP A 200 -82.57 29.90 8.92
N ALA A 201 -82.26 29.69 10.20
CA ALA A 201 -83.00 28.87 11.17
C ALA A 201 -83.56 29.73 12.30
#